data_AF-A0A0G4MEP0-F1
#
_entry.id   AF-A0A0G4MEP0-F1
#
_cell.length_a   1.000
_cell.length_b   1.000
_cell.length_c   1.000
_cell.angle_alpha   90.00
_cell.angle_beta   90.00
_cell.angle_gamma   90.00
#
_symmetry.space_group_name_H-M   'P 1'
#
loop_
_entity.id
_entity.type
_entity.pdbx_description
1 polymer ?
#
loop_
_entity_poly.entity_id
_entity_poly.type
_entity_poly.pdbx_seq_one_letter_code
_entity_poly.pdbx_strand_id
1 'polypeptide(L)'
;MQKPILLEGSPGVGKTTLVAALASTCGRPLTRINLSDQTDLMDLFGTDMPVEGAEAGNFAWRDAPFLQAMQRGEWVLLDEMNLASQSVLEGLNACLDHRGEVYISELDQVFHKHPDFRLFAAQNPHHQGGGRKGLPSSF
;
A
#
# COMPACT_ATOMS: atom_id res chain seq x y z
N MET A 1 7.34 8.84 -15.92
CA MET A 1 6.41 8.47 -14.83
C MET A 1 6.40 6.96 -14.71
N GLN A 2 6.78 6.40 -13.57
CA GLN A 2 6.75 4.94 -13.37
C GLN A 2 5.33 4.55 -12.96
N LYS A 3 4.70 3.67 -13.75
CA LYS A 3 3.36 3.15 -13.46
C LYS A 3 3.45 2.00 -12.45
N PRO A 4 2.44 1.82 -11.59
CA PRO A 4 2.32 0.62 -10.77
C PRO A 4 2.35 -0.65 -11.63
N ILE A 5 2.88 -1.74 -11.06
CA ILE A 5 2.95 -3.04 -11.73
C ILE A 5 2.05 -4.03 -11.00
N LEU A 6 1.06 -4.59 -11.69
CA LEU A 6 0.17 -5.63 -11.16
C LEU A 6 0.60 -7.02 -11.67
N LEU A 7 0.80 -7.94 -10.75
CA LEU A 7 1.10 -9.35 -11.01
C LEU A 7 -0.13 -10.19 -10.67
N GLU A 8 -0.71 -10.84 -11.68
CA GLU A 8 -1.81 -11.79 -11.50
C GLU A 8 -1.36 -13.21 -11.86
N GLY A 9 -1.78 -14.17 -11.03
CA GLY A 9 -1.52 -15.59 -11.24
C GLY A 9 -1.94 -16.41 -10.04
N SER A 10 -1.99 -17.73 -10.18
CA SER A 10 -2.42 -18.62 -9.09
C SER A 10 -1.58 -18.45 -7.80
N PRO A 11 -2.11 -18.85 -6.63
CA PRO A 11 -1.34 -18.98 -5.40
C PRO A 11 -0.09 -19.82 -5.61
N GLY A 12 1.01 -19.46 -4.95
CA GLY A 12 2.25 -20.23 -4.96
C GLY A 12 3.12 -20.12 -6.22
N VAL A 13 2.70 -19.42 -7.29
CA VAL A 13 3.51 -19.26 -8.52
C VAL A 13 4.73 -18.34 -8.36
N GLY A 14 4.95 -17.78 -7.17
CA GLY A 14 6.16 -17.00 -6.85
C GLY A 14 6.08 -15.50 -7.13
N LYS A 15 4.89 -14.91 -7.31
CA LYS A 15 4.71 -13.46 -7.56
C LYS A 15 5.45 -12.59 -6.53
N THR A 16 5.20 -12.85 -5.26
CA THR A 16 5.82 -12.15 -4.15
C THR A 16 7.33 -12.40 -4.08
N THR A 17 7.75 -13.65 -4.25
CA THR A 17 9.16 -14.04 -4.28
C THR A 17 9.93 -13.33 -5.40
N LEU A 18 9.31 -13.19 -6.57
CA LEU A 18 9.89 -12.49 -7.71
C LEU A 18 10.16 -11.02 -7.40
N VAL A 19 9.18 -10.31 -6.83
CA VAL A 19 9.34 -8.89 -6.46
C VAL A 19 10.39 -8.73 -5.36
N ALA A 20 10.38 -9.60 -4.35
CA ALA A 20 11.38 -9.59 -3.28
C ALA A 20 12.80 -9.83 -3.80
N ALA A 21 12.98 -10.82 -4.69
CA ALA A 21 14.27 -11.11 -5.31
C ALA A 21 14.75 -9.95 -6.19
N LEU A 22 13.84 -9.32 -6.95
CA LEU A 22 14.15 -8.16 -7.78
C LEU A 22 14.59 -6.96 -6.92
N ALA A 23 13.84 -6.63 -5.88
CA ALA A 23 14.18 -5.54 -4.96
C ALA A 23 15.56 -5.76 -4.33
N SER A 24 15.82 -6.97 -3.84
CA SER A 24 17.11 -7.37 -3.27
C SER A 24 18.25 -7.23 -4.29
N THR A 25 18.06 -7.72 -5.51
CA THR A 25 19.07 -7.65 -6.58
C THR A 25 19.35 -6.20 -7.00
N CYS A 26 18.34 -5.33 -6.95
CA CYS A 26 18.47 -3.91 -7.25
C CYS A 26 18.96 -3.06 -6.05
N GLY A 27 19.19 -3.66 -4.88
CA GLY A 27 19.56 -2.93 -3.67
C GLY A 27 18.49 -1.95 -3.18
N ARG A 28 17.22 -2.26 -3.41
CA ARG A 28 16.07 -1.41 -3.04
C ARG A 28 15.36 -1.98 -1.81
N PRO A 29 15.11 -1.18 -0.75
CA PRO A 29 14.26 -1.60 0.35
C PRO A 29 12.85 -1.96 -0.15
N LEU A 30 12.27 -3.02 0.40
CA LEU A 30 10.94 -3.49 0.04
C LEU A 30 10.04 -3.57 1.28
N THR A 31 9.03 -2.71 1.32
CA THR A 31 7.94 -2.80 2.30
C THR A 31 6.83 -3.66 1.73
N ARG A 32 6.50 -4.76 2.41
CA ARG A 32 5.42 -5.68 2.01
C ARG A 32 4.19 -5.46 2.88
N ILE A 33 3.03 -5.31 2.25
CA ILE A 33 1.74 -5.09 2.92
C ILE A 33 0.77 -6.10 2.34
N ASN A 34 0.16 -6.91 3.20
CA ASN A 34 -0.84 -7.88 2.77
C ASN A 34 -2.23 -7.30 3.04
N LEU A 35 -3.03 -7.15 1.99
CA LEU A 35 -4.36 -6.56 2.06
C LEU A 35 -5.41 -7.62 2.42
N SER A 36 -6.44 -7.18 3.13
CA SER A 36 -7.61 -7.99 3.46
C SER A 36 -8.88 -7.16 3.37
N ASP A 37 -10.02 -7.78 3.62
CA ASP A 37 -11.32 -7.11 3.76
C ASP A 37 -11.43 -6.27 5.03
N GLN A 38 -10.51 -6.44 5.97
CA GLN A 38 -10.39 -5.68 7.22
C GLN A 38 -9.41 -4.52 7.11
N THR A 39 -8.56 -4.48 6.08
CA THR A 39 -7.63 -3.37 5.88
C THR A 39 -8.38 -2.07 5.63
N ASP A 40 -7.98 -1.02 6.33
CA ASP A 40 -8.49 0.34 6.14
C ASP A 40 -7.40 1.33 5.66
N LEU A 41 -7.78 2.61 5.53
CA LEU A 41 -6.83 3.66 5.12
C LEU A 41 -5.82 4.01 6.22
N MET A 42 -6.19 3.82 7.49
CA MET A 42 -5.32 4.11 8.63
C MET A 42 -4.17 3.11 8.71
N ASP A 43 -4.42 1.84 8.35
CA ASP A 43 -3.40 0.79 8.21
C ASP A 43 -2.34 1.10 7.13
N LEU A 44 -2.66 1.96 6.17
CA LEU A 44 -1.78 2.32 5.06
C LEU A 44 -1.10 3.67 5.28
N PHE A 45 -1.88 4.69 5.65
CA PHE A 45 -1.39 6.06 5.71
C PHE A 45 -0.96 6.48 7.12
N GLY A 46 -1.70 6.09 8.15
CA GLY A 46 -1.38 6.41 9.53
C GLY A 46 -2.61 6.72 10.35
N THR A 47 -2.41 6.87 11.65
CA THR A 47 -3.45 7.22 12.61
C THR A 47 -2.84 7.84 13.86
N ASP A 48 -3.68 8.50 14.65
CA ASP A 48 -3.30 8.98 15.98
C ASP A 48 -3.23 7.81 16.96
N MET A 49 -2.03 7.53 17.44
CA MET A 49 -1.75 6.44 18.38
C MET A 49 -1.45 6.98 19.77
N PRO A 50 -1.84 6.27 20.84
CA PRO A 50 -1.47 6.64 22.19
C PRO A 50 0.05 6.62 22.36
N VAL A 51 0.59 7.63 23.04
CA VAL A 51 2.03 7.73 23.29
C VAL A 51 2.42 6.84 24.48
N GLU A 52 3.27 5.84 24.23
CA GLU A 52 3.77 4.95 25.29
C GLU A 52 4.53 5.74 26.37
N GLY A 53 4.13 5.56 27.64
CA GLY A 53 4.76 6.23 28.78
C GLY A 53 4.25 7.65 29.07
N ALA A 54 3.29 8.17 28.28
CA ALA A 54 2.59 9.41 28.59
C ALA A 54 1.36 9.17 29.47
N GLU A 55 0.85 10.23 30.10
CA GLU A 55 -0.45 10.17 30.79
C GLU A 55 -1.57 9.80 29.82
N ALA A 56 -2.61 9.13 30.33
CA ALA A 56 -3.77 8.75 29.52
C ALA A 56 -4.41 9.98 28.85
N GLY A 57 -4.65 9.89 27.55
CA GLY A 57 -5.20 10.99 26.74
C GLY A 57 -4.20 11.68 25.81
N ASN A 58 -2.90 11.32 25.87
CA ASN A 58 -1.91 11.83 24.93
C ASN A 58 -1.81 10.94 23.69
N PHE A 59 -2.14 11.51 22.53
CA PHE A 59 -2.04 10.86 21.22
C PHE A 59 -1.03 11.60 20.35
N ALA A 60 -0.35 10.86 19.49
CA ALA A 60 0.52 11.40 18.46
C ALA A 60 0.29 10.66 17.15
N TRP A 61 0.32 11.42 16.06
CA TRP A 61 0.25 10.85 14.73
C TRP A 61 1.40 9.87 14.49
N ARG A 62 1.06 8.73 13.90
CA ARG A 62 2.04 7.74 13.48
C ARG A 62 1.77 7.32 12.04
N ASP A 63 2.71 7.66 11.16
CA ASP A 63 2.70 7.18 9.78
C ASP A 63 2.68 5.66 9.75
N ALA A 64 1.83 5.10 8.88
CA ALA A 64 1.76 3.67 8.63
C ALA A 64 2.74 3.25 7.50
N PRO A 65 3.01 1.93 7.34
CA PRO A 65 4.12 1.46 6.50
C PRO A 65 4.06 1.93 5.04
N PHE A 66 2.87 2.08 4.44
CA PHE A 66 2.77 2.56 3.07
C PHE A 66 3.22 4.01 2.95
N LEU A 67 2.72 4.92 3.81
CA LEU A 67 3.12 6.33 3.78
C LEU A 67 4.62 6.51 4.03
N GLN A 68 5.19 5.78 5.00
CA GLN A 68 6.62 5.81 5.28
C GLN A 68 7.45 5.41 4.05
N ALA A 69 7.12 4.28 3.43
CA ALA A 69 7.81 3.80 2.23
C ALA A 69 7.67 4.76 1.05
N MET A 70 6.48 5.36 0.89
CA MET A 70 6.19 6.36 -0.14
C MET A 70 7.04 7.62 0.01
N GLN A 71 7.21 8.12 1.23
CA GLN A 71 8.04 9.29 1.52
C GLN A 71 9.54 9.00 1.39
N ARG A 72 9.97 7.77 1.70
CA ARG A 72 11.39 7.35 1.67
C ARG A 72 11.89 6.87 0.30
N GLY A 73 11.00 6.75 -0.70
CA GLY A 73 11.38 6.24 -2.02
C GLY A 73 11.66 4.74 -2.05
N GLU A 74 11.08 4.00 -1.13
CA GLU A 74 11.20 2.55 -1.08
C GLU A 74 10.31 1.88 -2.13
N TRP A 75 10.50 0.58 -2.32
CA TRP A 75 9.55 -0.22 -3.08
C TRP A 75 8.47 -0.74 -2.14
N VAL A 76 7.24 -0.78 -2.61
CA VAL A 76 6.11 -1.37 -1.89
C VAL A 76 5.54 -2.52 -2.71
N LEU A 77 5.24 -3.63 -2.04
CA LEU A 77 4.44 -4.72 -2.58
C LEU A 77 3.12 -4.83 -1.80
N LEU A 78 2.00 -4.63 -2.50
CA LEU A 78 0.66 -4.92 -2.00
C LEU A 78 0.25 -6.34 -2.41
N ASP A 79 0.25 -7.27 -1.45
CA ASP A 79 -0.24 -8.64 -1.65
C ASP A 79 -1.77 -8.69 -1.47
N GLU A 80 -2.43 -9.63 -2.18
CA GLU A 80 -3.90 -9.85 -2.16
C GLU A 80 -4.73 -8.59 -2.48
N MET A 81 -4.31 -7.83 -3.51
CA MET A 81 -4.92 -6.55 -3.90
C MET A 81 -6.45 -6.58 -4.05
N ASN A 82 -6.98 -7.70 -4.53
CA ASN A 82 -8.41 -7.88 -4.76
C ASN A 82 -9.24 -8.28 -3.52
N LEU A 83 -8.63 -8.36 -2.35
CA LEU A 83 -9.34 -8.45 -1.07
C LEU A 83 -9.62 -7.08 -0.46
N ALA A 84 -8.90 -6.04 -0.89
CA ALA A 84 -9.10 -4.69 -0.39
C ALA A 84 -10.51 -4.17 -0.65
N SER A 85 -11.00 -3.34 0.28
CA SER A 85 -12.25 -2.62 0.12
C SER A 85 -12.15 -1.56 -0.99
N GLN A 86 -13.30 -1.16 -1.55
CA GLN A 86 -13.32 -0.12 -2.58
C GLN A 86 -12.76 1.21 -2.07
N SER A 87 -13.02 1.57 -0.81
CA SER A 87 -12.47 2.79 -0.20
C SER A 87 -10.94 2.76 -0.11
N VAL A 88 -10.34 1.61 0.21
CA VAL A 88 -8.88 1.43 0.19
C VAL A 88 -8.32 1.60 -1.22
N LEU A 89 -8.96 0.98 -2.22
CA LEU A 89 -8.56 1.14 -3.63
C LEU A 89 -8.68 2.60 -4.09
N GLU A 90 -9.76 3.28 -3.74
CA GLU A 90 -9.96 4.70 -4.07
C GLU A 90 -8.94 5.61 -3.36
N GLY A 91 -8.62 5.34 -2.09
CA GLY A 91 -7.59 6.09 -1.36
C GLY A 91 -6.18 5.88 -1.93
N LEU A 92 -5.89 4.68 -2.44
CA LEU A 92 -4.63 4.39 -3.14
C LEU A 92 -4.56 5.10 -4.51
N ASN A 93 -5.67 5.29 -5.23
CA ASN A 93 -5.63 5.89 -6.57
C ASN A 93 -4.93 7.26 -6.62
N ALA A 94 -5.09 8.09 -5.58
CA ALA A 94 -4.50 9.42 -5.53
C ALA A 94 -2.96 9.41 -5.61
N CYS A 95 -2.31 8.43 -4.98
CA CYS A 95 -0.85 8.31 -5.02
C CYS A 95 -0.34 7.49 -6.23
N LEU A 96 -1.21 6.72 -6.88
CA LEU A 96 -0.89 5.86 -8.01
C LEU A 96 -1.11 6.49 -9.38
N ASP A 97 -1.96 7.51 -9.46
CA ASP A 97 -2.20 8.26 -10.68
C ASP A 97 -1.12 9.33 -10.99
N HIS A 98 -1.46 10.29 -11.85
CA HIS A 98 -0.58 11.36 -12.29
C HIS A 98 -0.27 12.39 -11.20
N ARG A 99 -1.11 12.53 -10.17
CA ARG A 99 -0.91 13.44 -9.04
C ARG A 99 0.22 12.95 -8.15
N GLY A 100 0.25 11.65 -7.86
CA GLY A 100 1.31 11.05 -7.06
C GLY A 100 1.35 11.59 -5.64
N GLU A 101 0.19 11.91 -5.08
CA GLU A 101 0.06 12.52 -3.76
C GLU A 101 -1.08 11.89 -2.96
N VAL A 102 -1.06 12.05 -1.65
CA VAL A 102 -2.18 11.69 -0.77
C VAL A 102 -2.44 12.85 0.18
N TYR A 103 -3.70 13.21 0.35
CA TYR A 103 -4.14 14.16 1.35
C TYR A 103 -4.61 13.40 2.60
N ILE A 104 -4.10 13.79 3.76
CA ILE A 104 -4.46 13.21 5.06
C ILE A 104 -5.19 14.29 5.86
N SER A 105 -6.50 14.07 6.08
CA SER A 105 -7.40 15.03 6.72
C SER A 105 -7.04 15.32 8.16
N GLU A 106 -6.60 14.31 8.90
CA GLU A 106 -6.22 14.36 10.30
C GLU A 106 -5.04 15.31 10.54
N LEU A 107 -4.19 15.47 9.52
CA LEU A 107 -3.03 16.35 9.52
C LEU A 107 -3.25 17.66 8.76
N ASP A 108 -4.36 17.79 8.03
CA ASP A 108 -4.59 18.86 7.05
C ASP A 108 -3.39 19.05 6.10
N GLN A 109 -2.82 17.93 5.62
CA GLN A 109 -1.55 17.91 4.90
C GLN A 109 -1.58 17.01 3.66
N VAL A 110 -0.90 17.47 2.60
CA VAL A 110 -0.63 16.70 1.37
C VAL A 110 0.79 16.12 1.41
N PHE A 111 0.91 14.85 1.04
CA PHE A 111 2.16 14.10 0.96
C PHE A 111 2.42 13.67 -0.48
N HIS A 112 3.56 14.06 -1.04
CA HIS A 112 3.96 13.68 -2.40
C HIS A 112 4.85 12.45 -2.39
N LYS A 113 4.69 11.55 -3.36
CA LYS A 113 5.55 10.38 -3.49
C LYS A 113 6.97 10.77 -3.85
N HIS A 114 7.93 10.08 -3.24
CA HIS A 114 9.33 10.25 -3.57
C HIS A 114 9.60 9.81 -5.03
N PRO A 115 10.52 10.46 -5.79
CA PRO A 115 10.79 10.12 -7.20
C PRO A 115 11.21 8.67 -7.45
N ASP A 116 11.88 8.04 -6.47
CA ASP A 116 12.33 6.64 -6.53
C ASP A 116 11.29 5.61 -6.08
N PHE A 117 10.15 6.06 -5.53
CA PHE A 117 9.09 5.17 -5.05
C PHE A 117 8.56 4.28 -6.18
N ARG A 118 8.41 2.99 -5.90
CA ARG A 118 7.78 2.04 -6.83
C ARG A 118 6.74 1.19 -6.14
N LEU A 119 5.58 1.08 -6.78
CA LEU A 119 4.52 0.17 -6.35
C LEU A 119 4.47 -1.09 -7.22
N PHE A 120 4.47 -2.23 -6.55
CA PHE A 120 4.08 -3.52 -7.07
C PHE A 120 2.80 -3.96 -6.35
N ALA A 121 1.90 -4.62 -7.08
CA ALA A 121 0.73 -5.25 -6.53
C ALA A 121 0.68 -6.71 -7.02
N ALA A 122 0.19 -7.60 -6.18
CA ALA A 122 -0.03 -9.00 -6.51
C ALA A 122 -1.46 -9.39 -6.16
N GLN A 123 -2.10 -10.15 -7.05
CA GLN A 123 -3.40 -10.73 -6.79
C GLN A 123 -3.51 -12.15 -7.33
N ASN A 124 -4.41 -12.93 -6.74
CA ASN A 124 -4.84 -14.19 -7.32
C ASN A 124 -6.09 -13.95 -8.18
N PRO A 125 -6.33 -14.75 -9.23
CA PRO A 125 -7.53 -14.58 -10.06
C PRO A 125 -8.82 -14.64 -9.24
N HIS A 126 -9.76 -13.76 -9.55
CA HIS A 126 -11.02 -13.61 -8.79
C HIS A 126 -11.89 -14.88 -8.77
N HIS A 127 -11.77 -15.75 -9.78
CA HIS A 127 -12.50 -17.02 -9.84
C HIS A 127 -11.97 -18.10 -8.87
N GLN A 128 -10.88 -17.85 -8.14
CA GLN A 128 -10.29 -18.81 -7.19
C GLN A 128 -10.88 -18.72 -5.76
N GLY A 129 -12.03 -18.06 -5.59
CA GLY A 129 -12.76 -18.01 -4.32
C GLY A 129 -12.10 -17.15 -3.23
N GLY A 130 -12.66 -17.19 -2.01
CA GLY A 130 -12.10 -16.51 -0.84
C GLY A 130 -12.38 -15.01 -0.74
N GLY A 131 -13.52 -14.53 -1.24
CA GLY A 131 -13.92 -13.11 -1.13
C GLY A 131 -13.25 -12.17 -2.14
N ARG A 132 -12.46 -12.71 -3.08
CA ARG A 132 -11.77 -11.94 -4.13
C ARG A 132 -12.74 -11.25 -5.08
N LYS A 133 -12.57 -9.96 -5.26
CA LYS A 133 -13.41 -9.11 -6.11
C LYS A 133 -12.68 -8.80 -7.44
N GLY A 134 -13.43 -8.33 -8.43
CA GLY A 134 -12.80 -7.67 -9.59
C GLY A 134 -12.26 -6.30 -9.16
N LEU A 135 -11.08 -5.91 -9.66
CA LEU A 135 -10.62 -4.53 -9.51
C LEU A 135 -11.53 -3.60 -10.33
N PRO A 136 -11.80 -2.37 -9.85
CA PRO A 136 -12.50 -1.35 -10.65
C PRO A 136 -11.76 -1.11 -11.97
N SER A 137 -12.49 -0.86 -13.06
CA SER A 137 -11.89 -0.60 -14.38
C SER A 137 -11.05 0.68 -14.45
N SER A 138 -11.17 1.55 -13.44
CA SER A 138 -10.41 2.78 -13.27
C SER A 138 -9.10 2.60 -12.47
N PHE A 139 -8.83 1.40 -11.95
CA PHE A 139 -7.67 1.08 -11.11
C PHE A 139 -6.54 0.44 -11.93
#